data_AF-A0A7D9E3N0-F1
#
_entry.id   AF-A0A7D9E3N0-F1
#
_cell.length_a   1.000
_cell.length_b   1.000
_cell.length_c   1.000
_cell.angle_alpha   90.00
_cell.angle_beta   90.00
_cell.angle_gamma   90.00
#
_symmetry.space_group_name_H-M   'P 1'
#
loop_
_entity.id
_entity.type
_entity.pdbx_description
1 polymer ?
#
loop_
_entity_poly.entity_id
_entity_poly.type
_entity_poly.pdbx_seq_one_letter_code
_entity_poly.pdbx_strand_id
1 'polypeptide(L)'
;MASENDDIDGFASQRDKGNHVNSDVEYLTKEQPPYGCGAGCLRQWAWFQKIFVVFLEKLFEKSAMFISQRPFHVIFFCLFVAIGLTCGFVKLDVEQNVKYLFLPEDSEASQDIRKARHFGFELEFRQEEIIVLPKYNKSVQSQECLAEMIDLHKIITQIKLHDDYCFKPNPNSNCASINLLEIFGYQKKNLVNISRRINTILQNDSFLMSNGRRLQDNVNQIFAKAASNGTKLDSRNALRIVYFMKEYPRGNEGREGILKWEKKFLNEISSFSENTTCANIVYAAERSLDDSVAESTASDIKFFALTFTIMGIFSGIINGRCADARFGHQLLGFGALLSIYLGVTAALGFLMLIGVPFVSMVGILPFLASVLV
;
A
#
# COMPACT_ATOMS: atom_id res chain seq x y z
N MET A 1 4.21 -44.77 63.98
CA MET A 1 4.41 -43.50 64.70
C MET A 1 3.57 -42.49 63.94
N ALA A 2 2.26 -42.41 64.20
CA ALA A 2 1.65 -41.67 65.31
C ALA A 2 2.13 -40.21 65.30
N SER A 3 1.32 -39.17 65.24
CA SER A 3 -0.14 -38.94 65.29
C SER A 3 -0.26 -37.40 65.05
N GLU A 4 -1.31 -36.87 64.39
CA GLU A 4 -2.38 -36.06 65.05
C GLU A 4 -1.91 -34.64 65.50
N ASN A 5 -2.60 -33.52 65.38
CA ASN A 5 -3.78 -32.98 64.70
C ASN A 5 -3.83 -31.50 65.15
N ASP A 6 -4.47 -30.66 64.34
CA ASP A 6 -5.44 -29.61 64.73
C ASP A 6 -5.08 -28.47 65.72
N ASP A 7 -5.50 -27.28 65.26
CA ASP A 7 -6.25 -26.26 66.02
C ASP A 7 -5.51 -25.40 67.06
N ILE A 8 -5.89 -24.16 67.38
CA ILE A 8 -6.73 -23.06 66.86
C ILE A 8 -6.42 -21.89 67.85
N ASP A 9 -6.74 -20.67 67.45
CA ASP A 9 -6.96 -19.48 68.29
C ASP A 9 -5.77 -18.72 68.92
N GLY A 10 -5.77 -17.42 68.64
CA GLY A 10 -5.06 -16.41 69.41
C GLY A 10 -5.82 -15.96 70.64
N PHE A 11 -5.13 -15.22 71.52
CA PHE A 11 -5.71 -14.13 72.28
C PHE A 11 -4.61 -13.22 72.83
N ALA A 12 -4.85 -11.92 72.66
CA ALA A 12 -4.27 -10.72 73.25
C ALA A 12 -3.36 -10.86 74.50
N SER A 13 -2.34 -9.98 74.61
CA SER A 13 -2.45 -8.70 75.35
C SER A 13 -1.09 -8.04 75.65
N GLN A 14 -1.16 -6.72 75.92
CA GLN A 14 -0.18 -5.77 76.48
C GLN A 14 0.87 -5.22 75.49
N ARG A 15 0.66 -4.05 74.86
CA ARG A 15 0.49 -2.67 75.39
C ARG A 15 1.76 -2.15 76.08
N ASP A 16 2.61 -1.46 75.32
CA ASP A 16 3.32 -0.29 75.85
C ASP A 16 3.56 0.78 74.77
N LYS A 17 3.66 2.02 75.24
CA LYS A 17 3.24 3.26 74.59
C LYS A 17 4.34 3.93 73.76
N GLY A 18 3.91 4.74 72.77
CA GLY A 18 4.48 6.07 72.54
C GLY A 18 5.01 6.37 71.13
N ASN A 19 4.18 7.05 70.33
CA ASN A 19 4.49 8.05 69.30
C ASN A 19 5.69 7.84 68.36
N HIS A 20 5.43 7.65 67.06
CA HIS A 20 6.18 8.38 66.04
C HIS A 20 5.37 8.59 64.74
N VAL A 21 5.61 9.78 64.19
CA VAL A 21 4.94 10.50 63.11
C VAL A 21 5.33 9.95 61.72
N ASN A 22 4.37 9.98 60.79
CA ASN A 22 4.48 9.92 59.32
C ASN A 22 5.87 9.74 58.70
N SER A 23 6.05 8.64 57.96
CA SER A 23 7.17 8.46 57.04
C SER A 23 6.74 7.59 55.87
N ASP A 24 6.22 8.22 54.81
CA ASP A 24 6.01 7.61 53.47
C ASP A 24 6.05 8.71 52.38
N VAL A 25 7.12 9.52 52.35
CA VAL A 25 7.45 10.38 51.18
C VAL A 25 8.97 10.53 51.10
N GLU A 26 9.72 9.44 50.87
CA GLU A 26 11.14 9.59 50.54
C GLU A 26 11.72 8.42 49.75
N TYR A 27 11.16 8.12 48.58
CA TYR A 27 11.86 7.33 47.57
C TYR A 27 11.46 7.83 46.19
N LEU A 28 12.15 8.86 45.67
CA LEU A 28 12.32 9.13 44.22
C LEU A 28 13.23 10.36 44.02
N THR A 29 14.52 10.24 44.32
CA THR A 29 15.54 11.11 43.69
C THR A 29 16.91 10.46 43.80
N LYS A 30 17.30 9.67 42.79
CA LYS A 30 18.70 9.52 42.35
C LYS A 30 18.79 8.67 41.08
N GLU A 31 18.47 9.27 39.95
CA GLU A 31 19.14 8.95 38.69
C GLU A 31 19.68 10.26 38.10
N GLN A 32 21.00 10.35 37.94
CA GLN A 32 21.69 11.49 37.33
C GLN A 32 21.76 11.28 35.82
N PRO A 33 21.34 12.25 34.97
CA PRO A 33 21.61 12.18 33.55
C PRO A 33 23.08 12.56 33.25
N PRO A 34 23.71 11.93 32.23
CA PRO A 34 25.04 12.31 31.78
C PRO A 34 24.96 13.59 30.94
N TYR A 35 26.09 14.30 30.87
CA TYR A 35 26.36 15.59 30.19
C TYR A 35 26.10 16.84 31.03
N GLY A 36 27.19 17.50 31.40
CA GLY A 36 27.23 18.65 32.30
C GLY A 36 26.59 19.89 31.71
N CYS A 37 25.44 20.29 32.27
CA CYS A 37 25.00 21.68 32.31
C CYS A 37 25.30 22.23 33.72
N GLY A 38 25.93 23.40 33.83
CA GLY A 38 26.27 24.01 35.11
C GLY A 38 25.05 24.16 36.03
N ALA A 39 25.25 24.11 37.36
CA ALA A 39 24.18 24.09 38.36
C ALA A 39 23.11 25.21 38.23
N GLY A 40 23.45 26.35 37.59
CA GLY A 40 22.51 27.43 37.28
C GLY A 40 21.53 27.09 36.14
N CYS A 41 21.97 26.39 35.10
CA CYS A 41 21.16 25.91 33.98
C CYS A 41 20.11 24.89 34.44
N LEU A 42 20.51 23.92 35.28
CA LEU A 42 19.60 22.94 35.86
C LEU A 42 18.56 23.58 36.78
N ARG A 43 18.94 24.62 37.55
CA ARG A 43 18.02 25.34 38.44
C ARG A 43 17.00 26.20 37.68
N GLN A 44 17.42 26.86 36.60
CA GLN A 44 16.51 27.62 35.72
C GLN A 44 15.56 26.71 34.96
N TRP A 45 16.05 25.57 34.45
CA TRP A 45 15.22 24.56 33.80
C TRP A 45 14.20 23.93 34.76
N ALA A 46 14.61 23.59 35.98
CA ALA A 46 13.71 23.10 37.02
C ALA A 46 12.65 24.14 37.44
N TRP A 47 13.00 25.43 37.47
CA TRP A 47 12.05 26.51 37.75
C TRP A 47 11.03 26.68 36.62
N PHE A 48 11.48 26.64 35.36
CA PHE A 48 10.61 26.66 34.19
C PHE A 48 9.66 25.45 34.15
N GLN A 49 10.18 24.24 34.42
CA GLN A 49 9.37 23.02 34.54
C GLN A 49 8.30 23.16 35.61
N LYS A 50 8.62 23.68 36.80
CA LYS A 50 7.63 23.92 37.86
C LYS A 50 6.56 24.91 37.44
N ILE A 51 6.93 26.01 36.80
CA ILE A 51 5.96 27.00 36.31
C ILE A 51 5.05 26.39 35.25
N PHE A 52 5.63 25.63 34.33
CA PHE A 52 4.89 24.96 33.26
C PHE A 52 3.90 23.93 33.81
N VAL A 53 4.32 23.10 34.78
CA VAL A 53 3.44 22.13 35.45
C VAL A 53 2.29 22.83 36.18
N VAL A 54 2.57 23.88 36.97
CA VAL A 54 1.54 24.64 37.68
C VAL A 54 0.58 25.34 36.71
N PHE A 55 1.09 25.83 35.58
CA PHE A 55 0.25 26.39 34.53
C PHE A 55 -0.69 25.34 33.92
N LEU A 56 -0.17 24.15 33.58
CA LEU A 56 -0.97 23.05 33.05
C LEU A 56 -2.01 22.57 34.06
N GLU A 57 -1.64 22.44 35.34
CA GLU A 57 -2.55 22.03 36.41
C GLU A 57 -3.74 22.98 36.52
N LYS A 58 -3.50 24.29 36.58
CA LYS A 58 -4.56 25.30 36.61
C LYS A 58 -5.41 25.31 35.34
N LEU A 59 -4.80 25.06 34.18
CA LEU A 59 -5.51 24.97 32.90
C LEU A 59 -6.46 23.77 32.89
N PHE A 60 -5.99 22.60 33.31
CA PHE A 60 -6.80 21.38 33.38
C PHE A 60 -7.89 21.49 34.43
N GLU A 61 -7.60 22.06 35.60
CA GLU A 61 -8.58 22.28 36.66
C GLU A 61 -9.73 23.18 36.17
N LYS A 62 -9.38 24.33 35.56
CA LYS A 62 -10.38 25.27 35.02
C LYS A 62 -11.20 24.64 33.89
N SER A 63 -10.57 23.85 33.03
CA SER A 63 -11.24 23.16 31.92
C SER A 63 -12.17 22.06 32.44
N ALA A 64 -11.73 21.26 33.42
CA ALA A 64 -12.52 20.21 34.04
C ALA A 64 -13.74 20.78 34.78
N MET A 65 -13.57 21.88 35.52
CA MET A 65 -14.69 22.59 36.14
C MET A 65 -15.72 23.07 35.11
N PHE A 66 -15.27 23.62 33.98
CA PHE A 66 -16.17 24.05 32.91
C PHE A 66 -16.94 22.88 32.29
N ILE A 67 -16.26 21.76 32.00
CA ILE A 67 -16.88 20.56 31.43
C ILE A 67 -17.91 19.95 32.39
N SER A 68 -17.58 19.88 33.69
CA SER A 68 -18.45 19.33 34.72
C SER A 68 -19.72 20.17 34.95
N GLN A 69 -19.62 21.50 34.83
CA GLN A 69 -20.76 22.40 35.04
C GLN A 69 -21.79 22.37 33.88
N ARG A 70 -21.36 22.07 32.64
CA ARG A 70 -22.25 22.09 31.46
C ARG A 70 -21.97 20.93 30.48
N PRO A 71 -22.12 19.66 30.90
CA PRO A 71 -21.69 18.51 30.11
C PRO A 71 -22.42 18.39 28.77
N PHE A 72 -23.74 18.57 28.74
CA PHE A 72 -24.53 18.44 27.50
C PHE A 72 -24.13 19.46 26.42
N HIS A 73 -23.82 20.70 26.80
CA HIS A 73 -23.42 21.73 25.85
C HIS A 73 -22.05 21.43 25.26
N VAL A 74 -21.11 20.95 26.08
CA VAL A 74 -19.78 20.55 25.62
C VAL A 74 -19.88 19.36 24.67
N ILE A 75 -20.66 18.33 25.00
CA ILE A 75 -20.85 17.16 24.13
C ILE A 75 -21.44 17.57 22.78
N PHE A 76 -22.50 18.39 22.79
CA PHE A 76 -23.13 18.85 21.55
C PHE A 76 -22.18 19.69 20.70
N PHE A 77 -21.39 20.58 21.32
CA PHE A 77 -20.37 21.35 20.63
C PHE A 77 -19.28 20.46 20.00
N CYS A 78 -18.76 19.47 20.74
CA CYS A 78 -17.77 18.53 20.23
C CYS A 78 -18.32 17.69 19.07
N LEU A 79 -19.56 17.21 19.17
CA LEU A 79 -20.23 16.49 18.09
C LEU A 79 -20.44 17.38 16.86
N PHE A 80 -20.86 18.63 17.05
CA PHE A 80 -21.03 19.59 15.97
C PHE A 80 -19.71 19.84 15.22
N VAL A 81 -18.61 20.04 15.95
CA VAL A 81 -17.27 20.17 15.36
C VAL A 81 -16.87 18.90 14.62
N ALA A 82 -17.02 17.72 15.23
CA ALA A 82 -16.65 16.45 14.60
C ALA A 82 -17.44 16.20 13.30
N ILE A 83 -18.75 16.45 13.31
CA ILE A 83 -19.61 16.34 12.12
C ILE A 83 -19.19 17.36 11.05
N GLY A 84 -18.92 18.60 11.44
CA GLY A 84 -18.44 19.65 10.54
C GLY A 84 -17.13 19.26 9.83
N LEU A 85 -16.18 18.69 10.56
CA LEU A 85 -14.92 18.19 9.99
C LEU A 85 -15.13 16.95 9.11
N THR A 86 -16.04 16.05 9.50
CA THR A 86 -16.40 14.85 8.72
C THR A 86 -17.11 15.20 7.40
N CYS A 87 -17.72 16.39 7.28
CA CYS A 87 -18.27 16.86 6.01
C CYS A 87 -17.19 16.95 4.90
N GLY A 88 -15.91 16.97 5.26
CA GLY A 88 -14.79 16.86 4.32
C GLY A 88 -14.77 15.64 3.41
N PHE A 89 -15.43 14.55 3.81
CA PHE A 89 -15.57 13.36 2.97
C PHE A 89 -16.32 13.62 1.66
N VAL A 90 -17.03 14.76 1.52
CA VAL A 90 -17.62 15.18 0.24
C VAL A 90 -16.55 15.44 -0.84
N LYS A 91 -15.33 15.82 -0.45
CA LYS A 91 -14.17 15.98 -1.36
C LYS A 91 -13.24 14.77 -1.32
N LEU A 92 -13.78 13.57 -1.15
CA LEU A 92 -12.99 12.35 -1.17
C LEU A 92 -12.39 12.13 -2.57
N ASP A 93 -11.08 12.31 -2.69
CA ASP A 93 -10.27 11.87 -3.82
C ASP A 93 -9.44 10.66 -3.37
N VAL A 94 -9.43 9.58 -4.14
CA VAL A 94 -8.75 8.33 -3.76
C VAL A 94 -7.58 8.09 -4.70
N GLU A 95 -6.37 8.07 -4.15
CA GLU A 95 -5.16 7.74 -4.88
C GLU A 95 -4.86 6.24 -4.78
N GLN A 96 -4.84 5.56 -5.93
CA GLN A 96 -4.55 4.13 -6.02
C GLN A 96 -3.21 3.83 -6.69
N ASN A 97 -2.55 4.83 -7.27
CA ASN A 97 -1.31 4.62 -8.01
C ASN A 97 -0.14 4.43 -7.04
N VAL A 98 0.47 3.25 -7.12
CA VAL A 98 1.63 2.87 -6.30
C VAL A 98 2.81 3.81 -6.56
N LYS A 99 3.03 4.26 -7.80
CA LYS A 99 4.14 5.15 -8.14
C LYS A 99 4.06 6.48 -7.38
N TYR A 100 2.91 7.14 -7.39
CA TYR A 100 2.75 8.43 -6.69
C TYR A 100 2.80 8.28 -5.17
N LEU A 101 2.50 7.09 -4.65
CA LEU A 101 2.54 6.84 -3.21
C LEU A 101 3.98 6.68 -2.69
N PHE A 102 4.87 6.08 -3.48
CA PHE A 102 6.24 5.78 -3.07
C PHE A 102 7.31 6.73 -3.64
N LEU A 103 6.98 7.49 -4.70
CA LEU A 103 7.90 8.44 -5.32
C LEU A 103 7.47 9.89 -5.02
N PRO A 104 8.26 10.66 -4.26
CA PRO A 104 7.99 12.08 -4.02
C PRO A 104 8.05 12.89 -5.33
N GLU A 105 7.05 13.76 -5.56
CA GLU A 105 6.94 14.56 -6.80
C GLU A 105 8.14 15.51 -7.02
N ASP A 106 8.74 16.00 -5.94
CA ASP A 106 9.89 16.92 -5.97
C ASP A 106 11.25 16.24 -5.79
N SER A 107 11.29 14.91 -5.86
CA SER A 107 12.54 14.15 -5.85
C SER A 107 13.45 14.53 -7.04
N GLU A 108 14.76 14.43 -6.85
CA GLU A 108 15.76 14.63 -7.91
C GLU A 108 15.44 13.79 -9.15
N ALA A 109 15.08 12.51 -8.95
CA ALA A 109 14.65 11.61 -10.00
C ALA A 109 13.44 12.15 -10.79
N SER A 110 12.42 12.66 -10.10
CA SER A 110 11.23 13.23 -10.76
C SER A 110 11.55 14.52 -11.53
N GLN A 111 12.45 15.36 -10.98
CA GLN A 111 12.92 16.56 -11.68
C GLN A 111 13.69 16.22 -12.96
N ASP A 112 14.55 15.20 -12.93
CA ASP A 112 15.34 14.81 -14.08
C ASP A 112 14.49 14.18 -15.19
N ILE A 113 13.46 13.41 -14.84
CA ILE A 113 12.45 12.94 -15.80
C ILE A 113 11.73 14.13 -16.47
N ARG A 114 11.33 15.14 -15.71
CA ARG A 114 10.68 16.35 -16.26
C ARG A 114 11.62 17.14 -17.18
N LYS A 115 12.91 17.27 -16.79
CA LYS A 115 13.93 17.91 -17.63
C LYS A 115 14.11 17.15 -18.95
N ALA A 116 14.22 15.82 -18.90
CA ALA A 116 14.35 14.99 -20.10
C ALA A 116 13.17 15.17 -21.05
N ARG A 117 11.93 15.18 -20.52
CA ARG A 117 10.71 15.45 -21.30
C ARG A 117 10.75 16.82 -21.97
N HIS A 118 11.26 17.85 -21.29
CA HIS A 118 11.40 19.20 -21.88
C HIS A 118 12.34 19.21 -23.10
N PHE A 119 13.37 18.36 -23.11
CA PHE A 119 14.26 18.18 -24.26
C PHE A 119 13.69 17.23 -25.33
N GLY A 120 12.46 16.74 -25.18
CA GLY A 120 11.80 15.82 -26.11
C GLY A 120 12.16 14.35 -25.88
N PHE A 121 12.85 14.00 -24.78
CA PHE A 121 13.09 12.62 -24.40
C PHE A 121 11.98 12.12 -23.48
N GLU A 122 11.06 11.34 -24.03
CA GLU A 122 10.04 10.65 -23.23
C GLU A 122 10.68 9.42 -22.57
N LEU A 123 10.94 9.52 -21.26
CA LEU A 123 11.51 8.42 -20.46
C LEU A 123 10.44 7.55 -19.81
N GLU A 124 9.19 8.01 -19.80
CA GLU A 124 8.07 7.32 -19.16
C GLU A 124 7.14 6.73 -20.21
N PHE A 125 7.05 5.41 -20.21
CA PHE A 125 6.09 4.65 -20.99
C PHE A 125 5.55 3.53 -20.13
N ARG A 126 4.32 3.12 -20.41
CA ARG A 126 3.70 1.99 -19.73
C ARG A 126 4.05 0.70 -20.45
N GLN A 127 4.38 -0.33 -19.69
CA GLN A 127 4.83 -1.62 -20.23
C GLN A 127 3.78 -2.70 -19.98
N GLU A 128 3.30 -3.27 -21.07
CA GLU A 128 2.38 -4.40 -21.05
C GLU A 128 3.14 -5.65 -21.47
N GLU A 129 3.31 -6.58 -20.55
CA GLU A 129 4.20 -7.73 -20.71
C GLU A 129 3.43 -9.03 -20.82
N ILE A 130 3.87 -9.88 -21.75
CA ILE A 130 3.36 -11.23 -21.95
C ILE A 130 4.56 -12.16 -22.05
N ILE A 131 4.64 -13.12 -21.15
CA ILE A 131 5.65 -14.17 -21.10
C ILE A 131 4.98 -15.50 -21.48
N VAL A 132 5.47 -16.10 -22.55
CA VAL A 132 5.00 -17.37 -23.08
C VAL A 132 5.97 -18.45 -22.64
N LEU A 133 5.48 -19.35 -21.80
CA LEU A 133 6.25 -20.45 -21.21
C LEU A 133 5.94 -21.77 -21.94
N PRO A 134 6.95 -22.61 -22.22
CA PRO A 134 6.72 -23.91 -22.84
C PRO A 134 5.91 -24.83 -21.92
N LYS A 135 4.92 -25.55 -22.49
CA LYS A 135 4.29 -26.71 -21.85
C LYS A 135 5.20 -27.94 -22.02
N TYR A 136 5.03 -28.97 -21.17
CA TYR A 136 5.85 -30.20 -21.20
C TYR A 136 6.01 -30.76 -22.62
N ASN A 137 7.26 -30.98 -23.05
CA ASN A 137 7.65 -31.46 -24.39
C ASN A 137 7.23 -30.61 -25.60
N LYS A 138 6.74 -29.38 -25.41
CA LYS A 138 6.44 -28.42 -26.48
C LYS A 138 7.51 -27.32 -26.54
N SER A 139 7.75 -26.77 -27.73
CA SER A 139 8.63 -25.61 -27.93
C SER A 139 7.79 -24.37 -28.24
N VAL A 140 8.08 -23.24 -27.60
CA VAL A 140 7.41 -21.95 -27.87
C VAL A 140 7.69 -21.45 -29.29
N GLN A 141 8.81 -21.89 -29.89
CA GLN A 141 9.17 -21.55 -31.27
C GLN A 141 8.52 -22.47 -32.31
N SER A 142 7.57 -23.33 -31.92
CA SER A 142 6.83 -24.15 -32.87
C SER A 142 5.93 -23.28 -33.76
N GLN A 143 5.66 -23.75 -34.97
CA GLN A 143 4.79 -23.04 -35.91
C GLN A 143 3.38 -22.85 -35.35
N GLU A 144 2.84 -23.84 -34.65
CA GLU A 144 1.53 -23.79 -34.00
C GLU A 144 1.50 -22.70 -32.91
N CYS A 145 2.50 -22.69 -32.03
CA CYS A 145 2.56 -21.72 -30.93
C CYS A 145 2.71 -20.29 -31.46
N LEU A 146 3.60 -20.06 -32.44
CA LEU A 146 3.75 -18.74 -33.04
C LEU A 146 2.49 -18.31 -33.82
N ALA A 147 1.75 -19.25 -34.43
CA ALA A 147 0.49 -18.93 -35.08
C ALA A 147 -0.59 -18.50 -34.08
N GLU A 148 -0.69 -19.15 -32.92
CA GLU A 148 -1.54 -18.72 -31.81
C GLU A 148 -1.13 -17.34 -31.28
N MET A 149 0.18 -17.09 -31.11
CA MET A 149 0.65 -15.76 -30.65
C MET A 149 0.37 -14.64 -31.68
N ILE A 150 0.35 -14.96 -32.98
CA ILE A 150 -0.10 -14.00 -34.01
C ILE A 150 -1.59 -13.69 -33.85
N ASP A 151 -2.42 -14.68 -33.50
CA ASP A 151 -3.84 -14.43 -33.24
C ASP A 151 -4.03 -13.57 -31.99
N LEU A 152 -3.26 -13.83 -30.92
CA LEU A 152 -3.24 -12.99 -29.72
C LEU A 152 -2.86 -11.54 -30.06
N HIS A 153 -1.81 -11.33 -30.85
CA HIS A 153 -1.41 -9.99 -31.30
C HIS A 153 -2.53 -9.28 -32.08
N LYS A 154 -3.29 -10.00 -32.91
CA LYS A 154 -4.44 -9.44 -33.62
C LYS A 154 -5.57 -9.04 -32.69
N ILE A 155 -5.86 -9.85 -31.67
CA ILE A 155 -6.87 -9.53 -30.65
C ILE A 155 -6.49 -8.23 -29.94
N ILE A 156 -5.22 -8.10 -29.52
CA ILE A 156 -4.71 -6.91 -28.82
C ILE A 156 -4.78 -5.65 -29.70
N THR A 157 -4.33 -5.74 -30.95
CA THR A 157 -4.35 -4.61 -31.88
C THR A 157 -5.75 -4.20 -32.34
N GLN A 158 -6.73 -5.10 -32.24
CA GLN A 158 -8.14 -4.81 -32.51
C GLN A 158 -8.88 -4.15 -31.32
N ILE A 159 -8.24 -4.04 -30.15
CA ILE A 159 -8.82 -3.30 -29.04
C ILE A 159 -8.97 -1.82 -29.47
N LYS A 160 -10.17 -1.27 -29.26
CA LYS A 160 -10.48 0.12 -29.60
C LYS A 160 -9.43 1.08 -29.02
N LEU A 161 -9.01 2.05 -29.84
CA LEU A 161 -8.04 3.11 -29.48
C LEU A 161 -6.62 2.61 -29.16
N HIS A 162 -6.26 1.36 -29.53
CA HIS A 162 -4.89 0.86 -29.38
C HIS A 162 -3.84 1.81 -29.98
N ASP A 163 -4.04 2.23 -31.23
CA ASP A 163 -3.06 3.03 -31.97
C ASP A 163 -2.93 4.48 -31.47
N ASP A 164 -3.91 4.96 -30.71
CA ASP A 164 -3.91 6.30 -30.10
C ASP A 164 -3.12 6.29 -28.79
N TYR A 165 -3.28 5.21 -28.01
CA TYR A 165 -2.63 5.03 -26.71
C TYR A 165 -1.21 4.44 -26.82
N CYS A 166 -0.89 3.73 -27.90
CA CYS A 166 0.43 3.13 -28.05
C CYS A 166 1.54 4.17 -28.17
N PHE A 167 2.72 3.85 -27.64
CA PHE A 167 3.91 4.68 -27.81
C PHE A 167 4.46 4.53 -29.23
N LYS A 168 4.72 5.65 -29.91
CA LYS A 168 5.27 5.69 -31.27
C LYS A 168 6.57 6.50 -31.26
N PRO A 169 7.72 5.91 -31.63
CA PRO A 169 8.99 6.63 -31.71
C PRO A 169 8.95 7.80 -32.69
N ASN A 170 8.16 7.69 -33.76
CA ASN A 170 7.92 8.73 -34.75
C ASN A 170 6.40 8.77 -35.05
N PRO A 171 5.76 9.93 -35.33
CA PRO A 171 4.31 9.96 -35.57
C PRO A 171 3.84 9.05 -36.72
N ASN A 172 4.71 8.81 -37.70
CA ASN A 172 4.44 7.96 -38.87
C ASN A 172 4.89 6.50 -38.68
N SER A 173 5.48 6.13 -37.54
CA SER A 173 5.90 4.76 -37.27
C SER A 173 4.76 3.93 -36.68
N ASN A 174 4.92 2.62 -36.77
CA ASN A 174 4.07 1.68 -36.05
C ASN A 174 4.24 1.86 -34.53
N CYS A 175 3.27 1.35 -33.76
CA CYS A 175 3.37 1.24 -32.32
C CYS A 175 4.64 0.47 -31.92
N ALA A 176 5.40 0.99 -30.97
CA ALA A 176 6.57 0.32 -30.46
C ALA A 176 6.18 -0.94 -29.68
N SER A 177 6.75 -2.06 -30.09
CA SER A 177 6.73 -3.31 -29.35
C SER A 177 8.09 -3.99 -29.41
N ILE A 178 8.32 -4.88 -28.46
CA ILE A 178 9.37 -5.88 -28.54
C ILE A 178 8.67 -7.21 -28.73
N ASN A 179 8.59 -7.66 -29.97
CA ASN A 179 7.92 -8.90 -30.32
C ASN A 179 8.68 -9.66 -31.39
N LEU A 180 9.00 -10.94 -31.14
CA LEU A 180 9.64 -11.81 -32.12
C LEU A 180 8.80 -11.95 -33.41
N LEU A 181 7.48 -11.83 -33.31
CA LEU A 181 6.57 -11.99 -34.45
C LEU A 181 6.72 -10.90 -35.53
N GLU A 182 7.37 -9.78 -35.21
CA GLU A 182 7.66 -8.71 -36.16
C GLU A 182 8.50 -9.20 -37.35
N ILE A 183 9.43 -10.14 -37.11
CA ILE A 183 10.30 -10.67 -38.17
C ILE A 183 9.53 -11.47 -39.23
N PHE A 184 8.34 -11.94 -38.87
CA PHE A 184 7.43 -12.68 -39.73
C PHE A 184 6.30 -11.78 -40.28
N GLY A 185 6.32 -10.48 -39.95
CA GLY A 185 5.29 -9.52 -40.36
C GLY A 185 3.89 -9.85 -39.85
N TYR A 186 3.78 -10.52 -38.69
CA TYR A 186 2.52 -10.97 -38.09
C TYR A 186 1.61 -11.80 -39.02
N GLN A 187 2.20 -12.50 -39.99
CA GLN A 187 1.47 -13.34 -40.93
C GLN A 187 1.79 -14.82 -40.71
N LYS A 188 0.74 -15.62 -40.54
CA LYS A 188 0.86 -17.08 -40.39
C LYS A 188 1.58 -17.75 -41.57
N LYS A 189 1.43 -17.21 -42.78
CA LYS A 189 2.07 -17.72 -44.02
C LYS A 189 3.59 -17.66 -43.97
N ASN A 190 4.16 -16.72 -43.20
CA ASN A 190 5.60 -16.49 -43.13
C ASN A 190 6.29 -17.38 -42.07
N LEU A 191 5.53 -18.20 -41.33
CA LEU A 191 6.04 -19.11 -40.30
C LEU A 191 6.67 -20.38 -40.90
N VAL A 192 7.61 -20.20 -41.83
CA VAL A 192 8.35 -21.30 -42.48
C VAL A 192 9.83 -21.13 -42.16
N ASN A 193 10.52 -22.23 -41.81
CA ASN A 193 11.95 -22.23 -41.45
C ASN A 193 12.31 -21.21 -40.34
N ILE A 194 11.53 -21.21 -39.26
CA ILE A 194 11.59 -20.26 -38.12
C ILE A 194 13.02 -20.03 -37.63
N SER A 195 13.73 -21.10 -37.24
CA SER A 195 15.09 -20.98 -36.67
C SER A 195 16.10 -20.40 -37.66
N ARG A 196 15.99 -20.75 -38.96
CA ARG A 196 16.88 -20.22 -39.99
C ARG A 196 16.67 -18.72 -40.16
N ARG A 197 15.41 -18.27 -40.25
CA ARG A 197 15.07 -16.86 -40.42
C ARG A 197 15.50 -16.01 -39.23
N ILE A 198 15.32 -16.51 -38.01
CA ILE A 198 15.82 -15.85 -36.79
C ILE A 198 17.34 -15.68 -36.89
N ASN A 199 18.09 -16.75 -37.17
CA ASN A 199 19.55 -16.69 -37.26
C ASN A 199 20.04 -15.76 -38.37
N THR A 200 19.36 -15.75 -39.53
CA THR A 200 19.70 -14.84 -40.64
C THR A 200 19.52 -13.37 -40.24
N ILE A 201 18.44 -13.04 -39.53
CA ILE A 201 18.18 -11.65 -39.09
C ILE A 201 19.10 -11.26 -37.94
N LEU A 202 19.46 -12.19 -37.06
CA LEU A 202 20.47 -11.95 -36.02
C LEU A 202 21.86 -11.68 -36.58
N GLN A 203 22.16 -12.19 -37.78
CA GLN A 203 23.42 -11.94 -38.49
C GLN A 203 23.34 -10.74 -39.45
N ASN A 204 22.13 -10.29 -39.78
CA ASN A 204 21.89 -9.19 -40.72
C ASN A 204 21.34 -7.96 -39.99
N ASP A 205 22.21 -6.99 -39.74
CA ASP A 205 21.95 -5.79 -38.94
C ASP A 205 20.96 -4.78 -39.55
N SER A 206 20.44 -5.05 -40.75
CA SER A 206 19.55 -4.11 -41.46
C SER A 206 18.10 -4.10 -40.98
N PHE A 207 17.65 -5.14 -40.25
CA PHE A 207 16.27 -5.20 -39.78
C PHE A 207 16.07 -4.38 -38.51
N LEU A 208 15.22 -3.36 -38.62
CA LEU A 208 14.77 -2.54 -37.48
C LEU A 208 13.38 -2.99 -37.03
N MET A 209 13.25 -3.21 -35.73
CA MET A 209 11.97 -3.47 -35.07
C MET A 209 11.15 -2.18 -34.95
N SER A 210 9.88 -2.31 -34.60
CA SER A 210 8.94 -1.21 -34.41
C SER A 210 9.40 -0.17 -33.37
N ASN A 211 10.22 -0.58 -32.39
CA ASN A 211 10.85 0.30 -31.41
C ASN A 211 12.10 1.05 -31.94
N GLY A 212 12.46 0.90 -33.22
CA GLY A 212 13.61 1.54 -33.84
C GLY A 212 14.96 0.89 -33.51
N ARG A 213 14.98 -0.25 -32.81
CA ARG A 213 16.20 -0.99 -32.47
C ARG A 213 16.36 -2.24 -33.32
N ARG A 214 17.59 -2.76 -33.42
CA ARG A 214 17.86 -4.01 -34.12
C ARG A 214 17.37 -5.19 -33.29
N LEU A 215 17.08 -6.31 -33.96
CA LEU A 215 16.70 -7.55 -33.28
C LEU A 215 17.77 -8.00 -32.28
N GLN A 216 19.05 -7.88 -32.66
CA GLN A 216 20.20 -8.27 -31.82
C GLN A 216 20.21 -7.56 -30.47
N ASP A 217 19.89 -6.26 -30.45
CA ASP A 217 19.86 -5.44 -29.23
C ASP A 217 18.70 -5.85 -28.30
N ASN A 218 17.60 -6.39 -28.86
CA ASN A 218 16.43 -6.84 -28.12
C ASN A 218 16.45 -8.35 -27.77
N VAL A 219 17.45 -9.12 -28.20
CA VAL A 219 17.52 -10.59 -27.97
C VAL A 219 17.34 -10.95 -26.50
N ASN A 220 18.03 -10.24 -25.61
CA ASN A 220 17.97 -10.48 -24.17
C ASN A 220 16.63 -10.10 -23.54
N GLN A 221 15.82 -9.30 -24.23
CA GLN A 221 14.48 -8.91 -23.79
C GLN A 221 13.39 -9.81 -24.36
N ILE A 222 13.65 -10.48 -25.50
CA ILE A 222 12.74 -11.39 -26.20
C ILE A 222 12.91 -12.83 -25.69
N PHE A 223 14.15 -13.30 -25.58
CA PHE A 223 14.46 -14.66 -25.17
C PHE A 223 14.99 -14.70 -23.74
N ALA A 224 14.51 -15.65 -22.94
CA ALA A 224 15.08 -15.91 -21.63
C ALA A 224 16.54 -16.37 -21.76
N LYS A 225 17.43 -15.86 -20.88
CA LYS A 225 18.79 -16.39 -20.77
C LYS A 225 18.73 -17.83 -20.27
N ALA A 226 19.29 -18.77 -21.04
CA ALA A 226 19.46 -20.14 -20.58
C ALA A 226 20.29 -20.15 -19.28
N ALA A 227 19.83 -20.90 -18.28
CA ALA A 227 20.59 -21.10 -17.04
C ALA A 227 21.90 -21.82 -17.40
N SER A 228 22.98 -21.05 -17.47
CA SER A 228 24.34 -21.56 -17.55
C SER A 228 24.74 -22.11 -16.18
N ASN A 229 24.17 -23.25 -15.77
CA ASN A 229 24.76 -24.17 -14.79
C ASN A 229 23.90 -25.43 -14.60
N GLY A 230 24.33 -26.54 -15.22
CA GLY A 230 24.40 -27.87 -14.59
C GLY A 230 23.12 -28.64 -14.22
N THR A 231 21.93 -28.03 -14.13
CA THR A 231 20.68 -28.76 -13.94
C THR A 231 19.88 -28.71 -15.23
N LYS A 232 19.63 -29.90 -15.80
CA LYS A 232 19.04 -30.12 -17.11
C LYS A 232 17.54 -29.85 -17.10
N LEU A 233 17.14 -28.62 -16.80
CA LEU A 233 16.00 -28.01 -17.46
C LEU A 233 16.52 -27.61 -18.84
N ASP A 234 16.21 -28.41 -19.85
CA ASP A 234 16.34 -27.99 -21.25
C ASP A 234 15.36 -26.82 -21.43
N SER A 235 15.82 -25.63 -21.06
CA SER A 235 15.11 -24.35 -21.07
C SER A 235 14.88 -23.97 -22.52
N ARG A 236 13.99 -24.71 -23.20
CA ARG A 236 13.51 -24.41 -24.54
C ARG A 236 12.59 -23.19 -24.48
N ASN A 237 13.25 -22.06 -24.25
CA ASN A 237 13.00 -20.71 -24.72
C ASN A 237 11.60 -20.17 -24.44
N ALA A 238 11.40 -19.69 -23.21
CA ALA A 238 10.33 -18.74 -22.93
C ALA A 238 10.49 -17.50 -23.82
N LEU A 239 9.38 -17.03 -24.37
CA LEU A 239 9.32 -15.85 -25.22
C LEU A 239 8.65 -14.71 -24.44
N ARG A 240 9.26 -13.53 -24.45
CA ARG A 240 8.66 -12.32 -23.88
C ARG A 240 8.24 -11.38 -25.01
N ILE A 241 7.02 -10.87 -24.90
CA ILE A 241 6.41 -9.89 -25.78
C ILE A 241 6.10 -8.67 -24.90
N VAL A 242 6.54 -7.49 -25.34
CA VAL A 242 6.29 -6.23 -24.62
C VAL A 242 5.62 -5.24 -25.55
N TYR A 243 4.53 -4.64 -25.11
CA TYR A 243 3.93 -3.48 -25.77
C TYR A 243 4.21 -2.23 -24.97
N PHE A 244 4.59 -1.15 -25.66
CA PHE A 244 4.81 0.14 -25.05
C PHE A 244 3.60 1.04 -25.27
N MET A 245 3.03 1.53 -24.17
CA MET A 245 1.91 2.46 -24.16
C MET A 245 2.36 3.82 -23.61
N LYS A 246 1.63 4.88 -23.96
CA LYS A 246 1.92 6.23 -23.49
C LYS A 246 1.58 6.37 -22.01
N GLU A 247 2.47 7.02 -21.26
CA GLU A 247 2.17 7.47 -19.89
C GLU A 247 1.54 8.86 -19.92
N TYR A 248 0.46 9.06 -19.16
CA TYR A 248 -0.21 10.34 -19.03
C TYR A 248 -0.01 10.91 -17.61
N PRO A 249 0.18 12.24 -17.48
CA PRO A 249 0.30 12.88 -16.18
C PRO A 249 -1.00 12.77 -15.37
N ARG A 250 -0.88 12.95 -14.06
CA ARG A 250 -2.00 12.93 -13.11
C ARG A 250 -3.09 13.94 -13.51
N GLY A 251 -4.36 13.54 -13.42
CA GLY A 251 -5.52 14.39 -13.71
C GLY A 251 -5.87 14.58 -15.19
N ASN A 252 -5.14 13.94 -16.11
CA ASN A 252 -5.46 13.97 -17.54
C ASN A 252 -6.53 12.94 -17.89
N GLU A 253 -7.56 13.31 -18.66
CA GLU A 253 -8.62 12.40 -19.13
C GLU A 253 -8.06 11.20 -19.90
N GLY A 254 -6.94 11.38 -20.60
CA GLY A 254 -6.23 10.30 -21.30
C GLY A 254 -5.78 9.17 -20.37
N ARG A 255 -5.54 9.46 -19.07
CA ARG A 255 -5.12 8.46 -18.09
C ARG A 255 -6.23 7.48 -17.75
N GLU A 256 -7.47 7.95 -17.57
CA GLU A 256 -8.59 7.03 -17.36
C GLU A 256 -8.85 6.16 -18.59
N GLY A 257 -8.64 6.71 -19.78
CA GLY A 257 -8.74 6.01 -21.05
C GLY A 257 -7.77 4.84 -21.15
N ILE A 258 -6.48 5.07 -20.86
CA ILE A 258 -5.46 3.99 -20.88
C ILE A 258 -5.73 2.94 -19.81
N LEU A 259 -6.13 3.32 -18.59
CA LEU A 259 -6.44 2.36 -17.53
C LEU A 259 -7.62 1.45 -17.91
N LYS A 260 -8.64 2.00 -18.58
CA LYS A 260 -9.76 1.22 -19.14
C LYS A 260 -9.30 0.30 -20.27
N TRP A 261 -8.38 0.76 -21.12
CA TRP A 261 -7.77 -0.05 -22.18
C TRP A 261 -6.97 -1.22 -21.58
N GLU A 262 -6.11 -0.98 -20.59
CA GLU A 262 -5.32 -2.03 -19.91
C GLU A 262 -6.22 -3.06 -19.23
N LYS A 263 -7.34 -2.64 -18.63
CA LYS A 263 -8.32 -3.57 -18.06
C LYS A 263 -8.88 -4.51 -19.12
N LYS A 264 -9.20 -3.96 -20.29
CA LYS A 264 -9.70 -4.75 -21.41
C LYS A 264 -8.61 -5.68 -21.95
N PHE A 265 -7.38 -5.19 -22.09
CA PHE A 265 -6.22 -5.99 -22.47
C PHE A 265 -6.05 -7.22 -21.57
N LEU A 266 -6.09 -7.05 -20.24
CA LEU A 266 -6.01 -8.15 -19.28
C LEU A 266 -7.15 -9.17 -19.46
N ASN A 267 -8.39 -8.70 -19.65
CA ASN A 267 -9.55 -9.59 -19.82
C ASN A 267 -9.46 -10.43 -21.12
N GLU A 268 -9.02 -9.83 -22.22
CA GLU A 268 -8.86 -10.52 -23.50
C GLU A 268 -7.74 -11.58 -23.42
N ILE A 269 -6.62 -11.25 -22.77
CA ILE A 269 -5.51 -12.20 -22.58
C ILE A 269 -5.88 -13.31 -21.62
N SER A 270 -6.60 -13.01 -20.54
CA SER A 270 -7.12 -14.03 -19.61
C SER A 270 -7.98 -15.05 -20.35
N SER A 271 -8.93 -14.57 -21.17
CA SER A 271 -9.80 -15.42 -21.99
C SER A 271 -9.01 -16.26 -23.01
N PHE A 272 -7.99 -15.66 -23.63
CA PHE A 272 -7.12 -16.36 -24.58
C PHE A 272 -6.24 -17.42 -23.89
N SER A 273 -5.70 -17.10 -22.72
CA SER A 273 -4.82 -17.98 -21.94
C SER A 273 -5.53 -19.26 -21.49
N GLU A 274 -6.84 -19.19 -21.21
CA GLU A 274 -7.65 -20.37 -20.87
C GLU A 274 -7.88 -21.30 -22.09
N ASN A 275 -7.96 -20.74 -23.29
CA ASN A 275 -8.22 -21.50 -24.53
C ASN A 275 -6.94 -22.05 -25.18
N THR A 276 -5.78 -21.44 -24.93
CA THR A 276 -4.51 -21.83 -25.58
C THR A 276 -3.93 -23.14 -25.05
N THR A 277 -3.64 -24.06 -25.98
CA THR A 277 -3.08 -25.38 -25.65
C THR A 277 -1.57 -25.51 -25.94
N CYS A 278 -0.98 -24.55 -26.65
CA CYS A 278 0.43 -24.61 -27.07
C CYS A 278 1.42 -24.27 -25.93
N ALA A 279 1.08 -23.32 -25.06
CA ALA A 279 1.96 -22.74 -24.04
C ALA A 279 1.19 -22.32 -22.78
N ASN A 280 1.91 -22.04 -21.70
CA ASN A 280 1.37 -21.33 -20.53
C ASN A 280 1.69 -19.85 -20.69
N ILE A 281 0.70 -18.98 -20.55
CA ILE A 281 0.87 -17.54 -20.72
C ILE A 281 0.84 -16.88 -19.35
N VAL A 282 1.86 -16.09 -19.06
CA VAL A 282 1.91 -15.18 -17.91
C VAL A 282 1.86 -13.77 -18.46
N TYR A 283 1.02 -12.92 -17.90
CA TYR A 283 0.84 -11.57 -18.40
C TYR A 283 0.79 -10.58 -17.23
N ALA A 284 1.27 -9.38 -17.46
CA ALA A 284 1.25 -8.29 -16.49
C ALA A 284 1.02 -6.97 -17.23
N ALA A 285 0.10 -6.19 -16.71
CA ALA A 285 -0.10 -4.80 -17.10
C ALA A 285 0.45 -3.88 -16.02
N GLU A 286 0.75 -2.63 -16.35
CA GLU A 286 1.21 -1.70 -15.32
C GLU A 286 0.14 -1.45 -14.25
N ARG A 287 -1.15 -1.37 -14.62
CA ARG A 287 -2.26 -1.34 -13.64
C ARG A 287 -2.35 -2.57 -12.73
N SER A 288 -1.80 -3.73 -13.13
CA SER A 288 -1.96 -4.96 -12.34
C SER A 288 -1.29 -4.85 -10.98
N LEU A 289 -0.23 -4.05 -10.87
CA LEU A 289 0.41 -3.76 -9.59
C LEU A 289 -0.52 -2.97 -8.67
N ASP A 290 -1.12 -1.89 -9.19
CA ASP A 290 -2.09 -1.06 -8.46
C ASP A 290 -3.32 -1.89 -8.03
N ASP A 291 -3.87 -2.69 -8.94
CA ASP A 291 -5.03 -3.55 -8.69
C ASP A 291 -4.72 -4.59 -7.59
N SER A 292 -3.54 -5.22 -7.63
CA SER A 292 -3.13 -6.25 -6.65
C SER A 292 -2.98 -5.66 -5.24
N VAL A 293 -2.43 -4.45 -5.14
CA VAL A 293 -2.30 -3.73 -3.86
C VAL A 293 -3.68 -3.35 -3.32
N ALA A 294 -4.57 -2.85 -4.18
CA ALA A 294 -5.92 -2.50 -3.81
C ALA A 294 -6.73 -3.73 -3.36
N GLU A 295 -6.62 -4.86 -4.07
CA GLU A 295 -7.29 -6.12 -3.73
C GLU A 295 -6.82 -6.67 -2.39
N SER A 296 -5.50 -6.71 -2.14
CA SER A 296 -4.95 -7.12 -0.85
C SER A 296 -5.50 -6.24 0.27
N THR A 297 -5.49 -4.92 0.07
CA THR A 297 -5.97 -3.98 1.10
C THR A 297 -7.48 -4.14 1.36
N ALA A 298 -8.27 -4.39 0.32
CA ALA A 298 -9.72 -4.62 0.43
C ALA A 298 -10.08 -5.97 1.07
N SER A 299 -9.20 -6.97 0.97
CA SER A 299 -9.32 -8.20 1.76
C SER A 299 -9.05 -7.94 3.24
N ASP A 300 -7.98 -7.20 3.54
CA ASP A 300 -7.52 -6.96 4.92
C ASP A 300 -8.47 -6.07 5.73
N ILE A 301 -9.15 -5.11 5.10
CA ILE A 301 -10.07 -4.20 5.79
C ILE A 301 -11.21 -4.93 6.51
N LYS A 302 -11.65 -6.09 5.99
CA LYS A 302 -12.70 -6.91 6.61
C LYS A 302 -12.21 -7.52 7.92
N PHE A 303 -10.97 -7.99 7.97
CA PHE A 303 -10.37 -8.53 9.17
C PHE A 303 -10.15 -7.45 10.23
N PHE A 304 -9.74 -6.24 9.82
CA PHE A 304 -9.64 -5.11 10.75
C PHE A 304 -10.99 -4.74 11.36
N ALA A 305 -12.06 -4.65 10.56
CA ALA A 305 -13.41 -4.36 11.07
C ALA A 305 -13.86 -5.40 12.12
N LEU A 306 -13.53 -6.68 11.91
CA LEU A 306 -13.83 -7.75 12.86
C LEU A 306 -13.04 -7.58 14.17
N THR A 307 -11.73 -7.34 14.10
CA THR A 307 -10.90 -7.18 15.31
C THR A 307 -11.32 -5.95 16.12
N PHE A 308 -11.65 -4.84 15.47
CA PHE A 308 -12.21 -3.66 16.13
C PHE A 308 -13.52 -3.94 16.87
N THR A 309 -14.40 -4.72 16.24
CA THR A 309 -15.68 -5.08 16.86
C THR A 309 -15.45 -5.95 18.09
N ILE A 310 -14.57 -6.95 18.01
CA ILE A 310 -14.23 -7.83 19.13
C ILE A 310 -13.55 -7.05 20.27
N MET A 311 -12.58 -6.20 19.96
CA MET A 311 -11.90 -5.38 20.95
C MET A 311 -12.86 -4.39 21.63
N GLY A 312 -13.80 -3.83 20.88
CA GLY A 312 -14.83 -2.96 21.42
C GLY A 312 -15.75 -3.67 22.41
N ILE A 313 -16.20 -4.88 22.07
CA ILE A 313 -17.00 -5.73 22.96
C ILE A 313 -16.19 -6.10 24.20
N PHE A 314 -14.94 -6.51 24.04
CA PHE A 314 -14.06 -6.89 25.13
C PHE A 314 -13.80 -5.73 26.13
N SER A 315 -13.54 -4.53 25.62
CA SER A 315 -13.40 -3.32 26.44
C SER A 315 -14.68 -2.99 27.23
N GLY A 316 -15.85 -3.16 26.60
CA GLY A 316 -17.13 -3.02 27.28
C GLY A 316 -17.35 -4.05 28.39
N ILE A 317 -16.90 -5.31 28.19
CA ILE A 317 -16.98 -6.37 29.20
C ILE A 317 -16.03 -6.10 30.37
N ILE A 318 -14.77 -5.72 30.11
CA ILE A 318 -13.78 -5.42 31.17
C ILE A 318 -14.26 -4.28 32.06
N ASN A 319 -14.81 -3.22 31.47
CA ASN A 319 -15.31 -2.07 32.22
C ASN A 319 -16.68 -2.31 32.89
N GLY A 320 -17.28 -3.48 32.65
CA GLY A 320 -18.51 -3.92 33.28
C GLY A 320 -18.26 -4.72 34.55
N ARG A 321 -19.11 -4.52 35.56
CA ARG A 321 -19.18 -5.41 36.73
C ARG A 321 -20.33 -6.40 36.51
N CYS A 322 -20.01 -7.70 36.43
CA CYS A 322 -20.99 -8.75 36.15
C CYS A 322 -22.05 -8.94 37.25
N ALA A 323 -21.74 -8.58 38.50
CA ALA A 323 -22.64 -8.78 39.64
C ALA A 323 -23.69 -7.66 39.79
N ASP A 324 -23.36 -6.43 39.38
CA ASP A 324 -24.24 -5.26 39.51
C ASP A 324 -24.13 -4.35 38.27
N ALA A 325 -25.03 -4.56 37.30
CA ALA A 325 -25.11 -3.75 36.08
C ALA A 325 -25.35 -2.25 36.35
N ARG A 326 -25.85 -1.89 37.54
CA ARG A 326 -26.09 -0.49 37.97
C ARG A 326 -24.81 0.28 38.30
N PHE A 327 -23.71 -0.40 38.62
CA PHE A 327 -22.39 0.21 38.88
C PHE A 327 -21.38 -0.09 37.77
N GLY A 328 -21.84 -0.63 36.63
CA GLY A 328 -20.97 -0.92 35.49
C GLY A 328 -20.58 0.35 34.75
N HIS A 329 -19.30 0.57 34.51
CA HIS A 329 -18.77 1.68 33.71
C HIS A 329 -18.72 1.33 32.21
N GLN A 330 -19.64 0.48 31.74
CA GLN A 330 -19.66 -0.02 30.36
C GLN A 330 -19.89 1.12 29.35
N LEU A 331 -20.78 2.05 29.66
CA LEU A 331 -21.03 3.26 28.86
C LEU A 331 -19.78 4.15 28.73
N LEU A 332 -18.90 4.15 29.74
CA LEU A 332 -17.64 4.90 29.69
C LEU A 332 -16.67 4.24 28.71
N GLY A 333 -16.58 2.91 28.71
CA GLY A 333 -15.78 2.15 27.73
C GLY A 333 -16.26 2.34 26.29
N PHE A 334 -17.57 2.22 26.04
CA PHE A 334 -18.13 2.48 24.70
C PHE A 334 -18.01 3.95 24.28
N GLY A 335 -18.16 4.89 25.21
CA GLY A 335 -17.96 6.32 24.96
C GLY A 335 -16.53 6.66 24.56
N ALA A 336 -15.54 6.01 25.17
CA ALA A 336 -14.12 6.16 24.81
C ALA A 336 -13.83 5.62 23.41
N LEU A 337 -14.37 4.45 23.05
CA LEU A 337 -14.20 3.90 21.70
C LEU A 337 -14.85 4.79 20.64
N LEU A 338 -16.08 5.26 20.91
CA LEU A 338 -16.79 6.14 20.00
C LEU A 338 -16.04 7.47 19.78
N SER A 339 -15.44 8.03 20.83
CA SER A 339 -14.66 9.28 20.70
C SER A 339 -13.39 9.08 19.87
N ILE A 340 -12.74 7.91 19.95
CA ILE A 340 -11.59 7.57 19.09
C ILE A 340 -12.02 7.52 17.63
N TYR A 341 -13.12 6.81 17.31
CA TYR A 341 -13.62 6.74 15.93
C TYR A 341 -13.98 8.12 15.38
N LEU A 342 -14.70 8.92 16.16
CA LEU A 342 -15.05 10.30 15.79
C LEU A 342 -13.81 11.18 15.61
N GLY A 343 -12.77 10.99 16.42
CA GLY A 343 -11.51 11.71 16.30
C GLY A 343 -10.77 11.36 15.01
N VAL A 344 -10.65 10.07 14.69
CA VAL A 344 -9.99 9.60 13.47
C VAL A 344 -10.76 10.04 12.23
N THR A 345 -12.09 9.90 12.21
CA THR A 345 -12.89 10.34 11.06
C THR A 345 -12.88 11.86 10.91
N ALA A 346 -12.95 12.64 11.99
CA ALA A 346 -12.83 14.09 11.92
C ALA A 346 -11.46 14.54 11.40
N ALA A 347 -10.38 13.88 11.83
CA ALA A 347 -9.03 14.16 11.33
C ALA A 347 -8.90 13.86 9.84
N LEU A 348 -9.39 12.70 9.38
CA LEU A 348 -9.39 12.33 7.96
C LEU A 348 -10.26 13.28 7.14
N GLY A 349 -11.46 13.63 7.62
CA GLY A 349 -12.34 14.59 6.97
C GLY A 349 -11.71 15.98 6.85
N PHE A 350 -11.01 16.45 7.89
CA PHE A 350 -10.26 17.70 7.84
C PHE A 350 -9.15 17.68 6.77
N LEU A 351 -8.39 16.58 6.66
CA LEU A 351 -7.36 16.44 5.63
C LEU A 351 -7.96 16.44 4.23
N MET A 352 -9.12 15.82 4.04
CA MET A 352 -9.85 15.84 2.76
C MET A 352 -10.39 17.24 2.43
N LEU A 353 -10.80 18.05 3.43
CA LEU A 353 -11.17 19.46 3.21
C LEU A 353 -10.00 20.29 2.66
N ILE A 354 -8.79 20.02 3.15
CA ILE A 354 -7.54 20.64 2.68
C ILE A 354 -7.19 20.16 1.26
N GLY A 355 -7.76 19.05 0.80
CA GLY A 355 -7.52 18.47 -0.52
C GLY A 355 -6.40 17.43 -0.54
N VAL A 356 -6.09 16.82 0.61
CA VAL A 356 -5.16 15.69 0.66
C VAL A 356 -5.88 14.43 0.17
N PRO A 357 -5.35 13.73 -0.86
CA PRO A 357 -5.97 12.52 -1.38
C PRO A 357 -5.91 11.39 -0.35
N PHE A 358 -6.94 10.56 -0.33
CA PHE A 358 -7.04 9.39 0.51
C PHE A 358 -6.30 8.20 -0.11
N VAL A 359 -5.52 7.50 0.72
CA VAL A 359 -4.78 6.31 0.33
C VAL A 359 -5.27 5.14 1.15
N SER A 360 -5.43 3.97 0.53
CA SER A 360 -5.93 2.75 1.17
C SER A 360 -5.11 2.31 2.40
N MET A 361 -3.79 2.57 2.44
CA MET A 361 -2.91 2.28 3.58
C MET A 361 -3.29 3.02 4.87
N VAL A 362 -3.93 4.19 4.75
CA VAL A 362 -4.40 4.99 5.89
C VAL A 362 -5.49 4.25 6.68
N GLY A 363 -6.10 3.21 6.11
CA GLY A 363 -7.06 2.33 6.77
C GLY A 363 -6.54 1.64 8.04
N ILE A 364 -5.22 1.64 8.29
CA ILE A 364 -4.60 1.08 9.51
C ILE A 364 -4.61 2.10 10.67
N LEU A 365 -4.81 3.39 10.43
CA LEU A 365 -4.77 4.43 11.49
C LEU A 365 -5.73 4.20 12.66
N PRO A 366 -7.00 3.77 12.46
CA PRO A 366 -7.88 3.49 13.59
C PRO A 366 -7.30 2.43 14.54
N PHE A 367 -6.50 1.48 14.02
CA PHE A 367 -5.92 0.39 14.80
C PHE A 367 -4.83 0.95 15.71
N LEU A 368 -3.92 1.72 15.12
CA LEU A 368 -2.84 2.36 15.85
C LEU A 368 -3.38 3.30 16.93
N ALA A 369 -4.39 4.12 16.59
CA ALA A 369 -5.04 5.02 17.54
C ALA A 369 -5.73 4.29 18.71
N SER A 370 -6.37 3.15 18.42
CA SER A 370 -7.07 2.36 19.44
C SER A 370 -6.16 1.57 20.38
N VAL A 371 -4.90 1.30 19.99
CA VAL A 371 -3.92 0.59 20.82
C VAL A 371 -3.16 1.54 21.76
N LEU A 372 -3.02 2.82 21.37
CA LEU A 372 -2.29 3.83 22.15
C LEU A 372 -3.06 4.36 23.36
N VAL A 373 -4.37 4.11 23.43
CA VAL A 373 -5.30 4.58 24.48
C VAL A 373 -5.77 3.38 25.28
#